data_AF-A0AAW5VMA2-F1
#
_entry.id   AF-A0AAW5VMA2-F1
#
_cell.length_a   1.000
_cell.length_b   1.000
_cell.length_c   1.000
_cell.angle_alpha   90.00
_cell.angle_beta   90.00
_cell.angle_gamma   90.00
#
_symmetry.space_group_name_H-M   'P 1'
#
loop_
_entity.id
_entity.type
_entity.pdbx_description
1 polymer ?
#
loop_
_entity_poly.entity_id
_entity_poly.type
_entity_poly.pdbx_seq_one_letter_code
_entity_poly.pdbx_strand_id
1 'polypeptide(L)'
;MMLGIKTLQTEVNGTIVKGTLQLNAMGAYQLDLISPYKGPMFTFSFPKIYHALGEGHISEIDKYAISHLRTLFFKCESFKKEIPKFESDLKKFWLEIETISVLSPYEWNEKCNFLKKALQEGYMDADRYEKTLNDLTIVMEKKYFEREKRCEAFLSQYLPEYSHLQNHFSWIQFCYELTEKKHLLLL
;
A
#
# COMPACT_ATOMS: atom_id res chain seq x y z
N MET A 1 -8.89 -2.44 -36.25
CA MET A 1 -9.69 -1.41 -35.57
C MET A 1 -8.79 -0.82 -34.48
N MET A 2 -8.11 0.30 -34.75
CA MET A 2 -7.26 0.95 -33.74
C MET A 2 -8.17 1.65 -32.73
N LEU A 3 -8.16 1.20 -31.47
CA LEU A 3 -8.74 1.95 -30.36
C LEU A 3 -7.97 3.28 -30.28
N GLY A 4 -8.64 4.38 -30.62
CA GLY A 4 -7.99 5.69 -30.73
C GLY A 4 -7.36 6.09 -29.40
N ILE A 5 -6.05 6.32 -29.39
CA ILE A 5 -5.36 6.95 -28.26
C ILE A 5 -5.18 8.42 -28.64
N LYS A 6 -5.70 9.34 -27.82
CA LYS A 6 -5.57 10.78 -28.03
C LYS A 6 -4.81 11.41 -26.87
N THR A 7 -3.77 12.17 -27.17
CA THR A 7 -3.07 12.97 -26.15
C THR A 7 -3.79 14.30 -25.98
N LEU A 8 -4.08 14.67 -24.74
CA LEU A 8 -4.68 15.93 -24.32
C LEU A 8 -3.66 16.76 -23.53
N GLN A 9 -3.75 18.08 -23.65
CA GLN A 9 -2.91 19.01 -22.92
C GLN A 9 -3.74 20.20 -22.41
N THR A 10 -3.48 20.61 -21.17
CA THR A 10 -3.99 21.88 -20.59
C THR A 10 -2.90 22.50 -19.73
N GLU A 11 -3.01 23.79 -19.49
CA GLU A 11 -2.25 24.47 -18.45
C GLU A 11 -3.08 24.58 -17.17
N VAL A 12 -2.45 24.33 -16.03
CA VAL A 12 -3.04 24.54 -14.69
C VAL A 12 -1.99 25.26 -13.84
N ASN A 13 -2.29 26.48 -13.39
CA ASN A 13 -1.40 27.29 -12.55
C ASN A 13 0.05 27.37 -13.09
N GLY A 14 0.24 27.58 -14.40
CA GLY A 14 1.57 27.63 -15.03
C GLY A 14 2.24 26.28 -15.30
N THR A 15 1.59 25.16 -14.94
CA THR A 15 2.10 23.80 -15.18
C THR A 15 1.43 23.16 -16.39
N ILE A 16 2.22 22.58 -17.29
CA ILE A 16 1.71 21.82 -18.44
C ILE A 16 1.26 20.43 -17.95
N VAL A 17 -0.04 20.20 -18.03
CA VAL A 17 -0.68 18.93 -17.67
C VAL A 17 -1.02 18.17 -18.95
N LYS A 18 -0.53 16.92 -19.07
CA LYS A 18 -0.77 16.06 -20.23
C LYS A 18 -1.41 14.75 -19.79
N GLY A 19 -2.31 14.23 -20.60
CA GLY A 19 -2.89 12.91 -20.39
C GLY A 19 -3.25 12.19 -21.68
N THR A 20 -3.43 10.87 -21.60
CA THR A 20 -3.97 10.06 -22.71
C THR A 20 -5.40 9.69 -22.46
N LEU A 21 -6.23 9.97 -23.45
CA LEU A 21 -7.60 9.50 -23.54
C LEU A 21 -7.65 8.28 -24.45
N GLN A 22 -8.21 7.18 -23.96
CA GLN A 22 -8.36 5.92 -24.70
C GLN A 22 -9.79 5.40 -24.54
N LEU A 23 -10.36 4.81 -25.58
CA LEU A 23 -11.61 4.05 -25.46
C LEU A 23 -11.26 2.60 -25.11
N ASN A 24 -11.83 2.05 -24.04
CA ASN A 24 -11.60 0.67 -23.65
C ASN A 24 -12.56 -0.30 -24.36
N ALA A 25 -12.30 -1.60 -24.23
CA ALA A 25 -13.11 -2.65 -24.86
C ALA A 25 -14.57 -2.69 -24.40
N MET A 26 -14.88 -2.07 -23.24
CA MET A 26 -16.24 -1.96 -22.69
C MET A 26 -16.97 -0.68 -23.13
N GLY A 27 -16.37 0.11 -24.03
CA GLY A 27 -16.97 1.35 -24.53
C GLY A 27 -16.90 2.53 -23.55
N ALA A 28 -16.08 2.44 -22.50
CA ALA A 28 -15.80 3.54 -21.58
C ALA A 28 -14.49 4.26 -21.96
N TYR A 29 -14.43 5.55 -21.65
CA TYR A 29 -13.23 6.36 -21.84
C TYR A 29 -12.34 6.29 -20.61
N GLN A 30 -11.07 6.04 -20.84
CA GLN A 30 -10.02 6.00 -19.85
C GLN A 30 -9.10 7.20 -20.07
N LEU A 31 -8.91 8.00 -19.02
CA LEU A 31 -8.02 9.15 -19.01
C LEU A 31 -6.88 8.91 -18.03
N ASP A 32 -5.66 8.86 -18.55
CA ASP A 32 -4.45 8.69 -17.75
C ASP A 32 -3.68 10.01 -17.69
N LEU A 33 -3.26 10.41 -16.50
CA LEU A 33 -2.32 11.53 -16.33
C LEU A 33 -0.88 11.06 -16.63
N ILE A 34 -0.20 11.76 -17.53
CA ILE A 34 1.18 11.44 -17.97
C ILE A 34 2.19 12.48 -17.50
N SER A 35 1.78 13.75 -17.42
CA SER A 35 2.63 14.88 -17.01
C SER A 35 1.84 15.86 -16.15
N PRO A 36 2.43 16.42 -15.07
CA PRO A 36 3.82 16.25 -14.62
C PRO A 36 4.09 14.95 -13.86
N TYR A 37 3.05 14.17 -13.56
CA TYR A 37 3.13 12.93 -12.81
C TYR A 37 2.54 11.79 -13.64
N LYS A 38 3.16 10.60 -13.59
CA LYS A 38 2.45 9.37 -13.93
C LYS A 38 1.55 9.07 -12.74
N GLY A 39 0.24 9.07 -12.95
CA GLY A 39 -0.71 9.15 -11.85
C GLY A 39 -2.00 8.35 -12.07
N PRO A 40 -3.03 8.61 -11.24
CA PRO A 40 -4.26 7.85 -11.24
C PRO A 40 -4.99 7.93 -12.58
N MET A 41 -5.68 6.83 -12.88
CA MET A 41 -6.53 6.65 -14.04
C MET A 41 -7.96 7.04 -13.69
N PHE A 42 -8.62 7.81 -14.56
CA PHE A 42 -10.03 8.14 -14.43
C PHE A 42 -10.82 7.49 -15.56
N THR A 43 -11.84 6.71 -15.21
CA THR A 43 -12.74 6.08 -16.19
C THR A 43 -14.09 6.79 -16.17
N PHE A 44 -14.60 7.15 -17.34
CA PHE A 44 -15.93 7.74 -17.48
C PHE A 44 -16.62 7.24 -18.75
N SER A 45 -17.95 7.21 -18.71
CA SER A 45 -18.79 6.83 -19.85
C SER A 45 -19.71 7.99 -20.22
N PHE A 46 -19.94 8.18 -21.51
CA PHE A 46 -20.99 9.07 -21.99
C PHE A 46 -22.24 8.25 -22.35
N PRO A 47 -23.45 8.83 -22.22
CA PRO A 47 -24.68 8.18 -22.68
C PRO A 47 -24.69 7.87 -24.18
N LYS A 48 -23.91 8.62 -24.96
CA LYS A 48 -23.65 8.38 -26.37
C LYS A 48 -22.27 7.75 -26.52
N ILE A 49 -22.20 6.55 -27.10
CA ILE A 49 -20.94 5.90 -27.42
C ILE A 49 -20.44 6.48 -28.73
N TYR A 50 -19.25 7.05 -28.73
CA TYR A 50 -18.63 7.59 -29.92
C TYR A 50 -17.48 6.68 -30.31
N HIS A 51 -17.67 5.95 -31.42
CA HIS A 51 -16.81 4.85 -31.82
C HIS A 51 -15.50 5.28 -32.51
N ALA A 52 -15.30 6.58 -32.74
CA ALA A 52 -14.11 7.12 -33.37
C ALA A 52 -13.66 8.42 -32.66
N LEU A 53 -12.40 8.46 -32.23
CA LEU A 53 -11.73 9.65 -31.67
C LEU A 53 -11.08 10.53 -32.77
N GLY A 54 -11.60 10.45 -34.01
CA GLY A 54 -11.09 11.16 -35.19
C GLY A 54 -11.66 12.57 -35.40
N GLU A 55 -11.00 13.36 -36.25
CA GLU A 55 -11.29 14.79 -36.48
C GLU A 55 -12.72 15.04 -36.95
N GLY A 56 -13.55 15.61 -36.06
CA GLY A 56 -14.91 16.08 -36.36
C GLY A 56 -15.91 15.89 -35.21
N HIS A 57 -15.68 14.92 -34.33
CA HIS A 57 -16.57 14.56 -33.23
C HIS A 57 -15.68 14.22 -32.01
N ILE A 58 -15.74 14.84 -30.82
CA ILE A 58 -16.76 15.64 -30.14
C ILE A 58 -16.03 16.59 -29.20
N SER A 59 -16.15 17.90 -29.44
CA SER A 59 -15.56 18.94 -28.58
C SER A 59 -16.01 18.83 -27.11
N GLU A 60 -17.16 18.23 -26.84
CA GLU A 60 -17.65 17.93 -25.49
C GLU A 60 -16.81 16.87 -24.77
N ILE A 61 -16.36 15.80 -25.45
CA ILE A 61 -15.49 14.78 -24.87
C ILE A 61 -14.14 15.40 -24.50
N ASP A 62 -13.57 16.19 -25.40
CA ASP A 62 -12.29 16.88 -25.17
C ASP A 62 -12.39 17.85 -23.98
N LYS A 63 -13.45 18.67 -23.93
CA LYS A 63 -13.70 19.58 -22.81
C LYS A 63 -13.86 18.84 -21.48
N TYR A 64 -14.61 17.73 -21.49
CA TYR A 64 -14.84 16.92 -20.31
C TYR A 64 -13.56 16.22 -19.84
N ALA A 65 -12.80 15.63 -20.76
CA ALA A 65 -11.52 14.98 -20.49
C ALA A 65 -10.47 15.99 -20.01
N ILE A 66 -10.40 17.20 -20.60
CA ILE A 66 -9.55 18.28 -20.09
C ILE A 66 -9.95 18.68 -18.67
N SER A 67 -11.25 18.80 -18.37
CA SER A 67 -11.69 19.11 -17.01
C SER A 67 -11.28 18.03 -16.02
N HIS A 68 -11.44 16.75 -16.38
CA HIS A 68 -11.00 15.63 -15.54
C HIS A 68 -9.49 15.56 -15.40
N LEU A 69 -8.73 15.98 -16.40
CA LEU A 69 -7.28 16.07 -16.34
C LEU A 69 -6.83 17.09 -15.28
N ARG A 70 -7.58 18.21 -15.13
CA ARG A 70 -7.36 19.17 -14.03
C ARG A 70 -7.68 18.55 -12.68
N THR A 71 -8.78 17.82 -12.56
CA THR A 71 -9.15 17.09 -11.34
C THR A 71 -8.08 16.09 -10.93
N LEU A 72 -7.57 15.30 -11.90
CA LEU A 72 -6.48 14.35 -11.68
C LEU A 72 -5.19 15.04 -11.21
N PHE A 73 -4.85 16.19 -11.81
CA PHE A 73 -3.71 17.01 -11.38
C PHE A 73 -3.88 17.49 -9.93
N PHE A 74 -5.02 18.08 -9.57
CA PHE A 74 -5.26 18.53 -8.20
C PHE A 74 -5.32 17.39 -7.18
N LYS A 75 -5.82 16.21 -7.58
CA LYS A 75 -5.77 15.00 -6.75
C LYS A 75 -4.32 14.59 -6.47
N CYS A 76 -3.44 14.61 -7.49
CA CYS A 76 -2.01 14.36 -7.31
C CYS A 76 -1.33 15.41 -6.42
N GLU A 77 -1.65 16.69 -6.60
CA GLU A 77 -1.11 17.77 -5.77
C GLU A 77 -1.58 17.67 -4.31
N SER A 78 -2.82 17.23 -4.05
CA SER A 78 -3.31 16.94 -2.71
C SER A 78 -2.50 15.81 -2.08
N PHE A 79 -2.36 14.68 -2.78
CA PHE A 79 -1.56 13.56 -2.30
C PHE A 79 -0.10 13.95 -2.03
N LYS A 80 0.50 14.76 -2.90
CA LYS A 80 1.87 15.25 -2.70
C LYS A 80 2.03 16.05 -1.40
N LYS A 81 1.00 16.77 -0.96
CA LYS A 81 1.00 17.48 0.34
C LYS A 81 0.83 16.52 1.52
N GLU A 82 0.16 15.40 1.32
CA GLU A 82 -0.08 14.38 2.34
C GLU A 82 1.10 13.42 2.51
N ILE A 83 1.90 13.16 1.47
CA ILE A 83 3.07 12.27 1.51
C ILE A 83 4.04 12.62 2.65
N PRO A 84 4.48 13.88 2.84
CA PRO A 84 5.39 14.21 3.95
C PRO A 84 4.77 13.97 5.33
N LYS A 85 3.45 14.14 5.46
CA LYS A 85 2.72 13.85 6.70
C LYS A 85 2.73 12.34 6.95
N PHE A 86 2.37 11.55 5.95
CA PHE A 86 2.42 10.09 6.02
C PHE A 86 3.82 9.55 6.32
N GLU A 87 4.87 10.06 5.66
CA GLU A 87 6.26 9.65 5.93
C GLU A 87 6.70 9.96 7.37
N SER A 88 6.28 11.11 7.89
CA SER A 88 6.53 11.49 9.29
C SER A 88 5.80 10.56 10.27
N ASP A 89 4.53 10.28 10.00
CA ASP A 89 3.70 9.40 10.81
C ASP A 89 4.24 7.95 10.77
N LEU A 90 4.68 7.47 9.61
CA LEU A 90 5.31 6.16 9.44
C LEU A 90 6.61 6.04 10.23
N LYS A 91 7.46 7.08 10.23
CA LYS A 91 8.70 7.10 11.02
C LYS A 91 8.41 7.03 12.52
N LYS A 92 7.41 7.77 13.01
CA LYS A 92 7.00 7.73 14.41
C LYS A 92 6.44 6.36 14.77
N PHE A 93 5.55 5.83 13.93
CA PHE A 93 4.97 4.51 14.09
C PHE A 93 6.05 3.41 14.14
N TRP A 94 7.07 3.51 13.30
CA TRP A 94 8.20 2.58 13.32
C TRP A 94 8.92 2.57 14.67
N LEU A 95 9.27 3.76 15.18
CA LEU A 95 9.89 3.90 16.50
C LEU A 95 9.01 3.33 17.62
N GLU A 96 7.68 3.51 17.53
CA GLU A 96 6.73 2.95 18.48
C GLU A 96 6.68 1.41 18.43
N ILE A 97 6.67 0.81 17.24
CA ILE A 97 6.67 -0.65 17.05
C ILE A 97 7.98 -1.29 17.53
N GLU A 98 9.11 -0.62 17.31
CA GLU A 98 10.42 -1.09 17.78
C GLU A 98 10.46 -1.23 19.31
N THR A 99 9.68 -0.46 20.07
CA THR A 99 9.60 -0.60 21.53
C THR A 99 9.03 -1.95 21.98
N ILE A 100 8.23 -2.60 21.14
CA ILE A 100 7.64 -3.92 21.44
C ILE A 100 8.65 -4.99 21.02
N SER A 101 9.68 -5.27 21.81
CA SER A 101 10.70 -6.25 21.43
C SER A 101 10.14 -7.68 21.31
N VAL A 102 10.14 -8.22 20.10
CA VAL A 102 9.84 -9.63 19.76
C VAL A 102 11.13 -10.33 19.33
N LEU A 103 11.22 -11.63 19.59
CA LEU A 103 12.36 -12.43 19.17
C LEU A 103 12.22 -12.81 17.70
N SER A 104 13.26 -12.62 16.90
CA SER A 104 13.37 -13.26 15.59
C SER A 104 13.42 -14.80 15.73
N PRO A 105 13.15 -15.56 14.66
CA PRO A 105 13.25 -17.02 14.69
C PRO A 105 14.63 -17.53 15.13
N TYR A 106 15.68 -16.79 14.75
CA TYR A 106 17.04 -17.10 15.15
C TYR A 106 17.23 -16.91 16.67
N GLU A 107 16.84 -15.76 17.21
CA GLU A 107 16.93 -15.49 18.65
C GLU A 107 16.04 -16.45 19.46
N TRP A 108 14.86 -16.80 18.94
CA TRP A 108 13.99 -17.81 19.53
C TRP A 108 14.70 -19.17 19.63
N ASN A 109 15.31 -19.62 18.53
CA ASN A 109 16.04 -20.88 18.50
C ASN A 109 17.26 -20.86 19.44
N GLU A 110 18.01 -19.75 19.51
CA GLU A 110 19.09 -19.59 20.48
C GLU A 110 18.60 -19.69 21.92
N LYS A 111 17.48 -19.04 22.26
CA LYS A 111 16.87 -19.14 23.59
C LYS A 111 16.41 -20.57 23.90
N CYS A 112 15.75 -21.25 22.96
CA CYS A 112 15.35 -22.64 23.14
C CYS A 112 16.54 -23.58 23.35
N ASN A 113 17.62 -23.41 22.58
CA ASN A 113 18.83 -24.21 22.71
C ASN A 113 19.55 -23.94 24.03
N PHE A 114 19.58 -22.68 24.49
CA PHE A 114 20.11 -22.32 25.80
C PHE A 114 19.34 -23.03 26.92
N LEU A 115 18.00 -23.01 26.89
CA LEU A 115 17.16 -23.69 27.89
C LEU A 115 17.37 -25.21 27.86
N LYS A 116 17.46 -25.81 26.66
CA LYS A 116 17.74 -27.25 26.50
C LYS A 116 19.10 -27.62 27.09
N LYS A 117 20.12 -26.80 26.86
CA LYS A 117 21.46 -27.02 27.40
C LYS A 117 21.48 -26.92 28.93
N ALA A 118 20.78 -25.94 29.50
CA ALA A 118 20.66 -25.79 30.95
C ALA A 118 19.99 -27.01 31.61
N LEU A 119 18.98 -27.60 30.95
CA LEU A 119 18.34 -28.85 31.38
C LEU A 119 19.34 -30.03 31.32
N GLN A 120 20.07 -30.18 30.22
CA GLN A 120 21.05 -31.28 30.04
C GLN A 120 22.22 -31.21 31.02
N GLU A 121 22.66 -30.01 31.36
CA GLU A 121 23.76 -29.76 32.30
C GLU A 121 23.29 -29.80 33.78
N GLY A 122 22.00 -30.01 34.04
CA GLY A 122 21.44 -30.14 35.39
C GLY A 122 21.28 -28.82 36.15
N TYR A 123 21.38 -27.67 35.47
CA TYR A 123 21.11 -26.34 36.05
C TYR A 123 19.61 -26.05 36.23
N MET A 124 18.75 -26.91 35.69
CA MET A 124 17.30 -26.78 35.65
C MET A 124 16.65 -28.17 35.61
N ASP A 125 15.52 -28.33 36.29
CA ASP A 125 14.67 -29.53 36.20
C ASP A 125 13.63 -29.43 35.06
N ALA A 126 13.00 -30.56 34.73
CA ALA A 126 12.06 -30.66 33.62
C ALA A 126 10.82 -29.75 33.81
N ASP A 127 10.27 -29.68 35.02
CA ASP A 127 9.09 -28.85 35.32
C ASP A 127 9.40 -27.37 35.14
N ARG A 128 10.58 -26.93 35.59
CA ARG A 128 11.05 -25.56 35.45
C ARG A 128 11.40 -25.23 34.00
N TYR A 129 11.92 -26.18 33.23
CA TYR A 129 12.13 -26.04 31.79
C TYR A 129 10.81 -25.80 31.05
N GLU A 130 9.83 -26.69 31.25
CA GLU A 130 8.53 -26.61 30.56
C GLU A 130 7.79 -25.32 30.91
N LYS A 131 7.77 -24.97 32.21
CA LYS A 131 7.19 -23.70 32.65
C LYS A 131 7.87 -22.50 32.00
N THR A 132 9.21 -22.46 31.99
CA THR A 132 9.95 -21.33 31.41
C THR A 132 9.70 -21.19 29.91
N LEU A 133 9.63 -22.33 29.18
CA LEU A 133 9.33 -22.32 27.75
C LEU A 133 7.90 -21.83 27.47
N ASN A 134 6.92 -22.29 28.25
CA ASN A 134 5.53 -21.85 28.13
C ASN A 134 5.38 -20.36 28.45
N ASP A 135 5.98 -19.89 29.55
CA ASP A 135 5.95 -18.47 29.94
C ASP A 135 6.56 -17.59 28.83
N LEU A 136 7.71 -18.00 28.27
CA LEU A 136 8.36 -17.29 27.18
C LEU A 136 7.50 -17.26 25.90
N THR A 137 6.85 -18.37 25.57
CA THR A 137 5.95 -18.49 24.41
C THR A 137 4.77 -17.54 24.55
N ILE A 138 4.09 -17.58 25.70
CA ILE A 138 2.93 -16.71 25.98
C ILE A 138 3.31 -15.23 25.90
N VAL A 139 4.48 -14.85 26.44
CA VAL A 139 4.94 -13.45 26.37
C VAL A 139 5.24 -13.03 24.93
N MET A 140 5.85 -13.91 24.12
CA MET A 140 6.10 -13.60 22.71
C MET A 140 4.80 -13.47 21.91
N GLU A 141 3.87 -14.40 22.06
CA GLU A 141 2.56 -14.36 21.38
C GLU A 141 1.81 -13.05 21.66
N LYS A 142 1.78 -12.63 22.93
CA LYS A 142 1.15 -11.36 23.34
C LYS A 142 1.78 -10.17 22.63
N LYS A 143 3.11 -10.13 22.54
CA LYS A 143 3.83 -9.03 21.89
C LYS A 143 3.66 -9.04 20.37
N TYR A 144 3.62 -10.22 19.75
CA TYR A 144 3.31 -10.35 18.32
C TYR A 144 1.91 -9.84 18.01
N PHE A 145 0.92 -10.27 18.78
CA PHE A 145 -0.45 -9.81 18.64
C PHE A 145 -0.59 -8.28 18.85
N GLU A 146 0.13 -7.72 19.82
CA GLU A 146 0.15 -6.28 20.04
C GLU A 146 0.73 -5.51 18.85
N ARG A 147 1.86 -5.98 18.28
CA ARG A 147 2.43 -5.40 17.05
C ARG A 147 1.44 -5.46 15.90
N GLU A 148 0.82 -6.61 15.69
CA GLU A 148 -0.17 -6.83 14.63
C GLU A 148 -1.35 -5.86 14.76
N LYS A 149 -1.95 -5.74 15.95
CA LYS A 149 -3.08 -4.83 16.18
C LYS A 149 -2.72 -3.36 15.96
N ARG A 150 -1.50 -2.95 16.33
CA ARG A 150 -1.02 -1.59 16.09
C ARG A 150 -0.77 -1.34 14.59
N CYS A 151 -0.25 -2.32 13.86
CA CYS A 151 -0.11 -2.25 12.40
C CYS A 151 -1.47 -2.13 11.71
N GLU A 152 -2.45 -2.96 12.09
CA GLU A 152 -3.82 -2.88 11.57
C GLU A 152 -4.44 -1.49 11.82
N ALA A 153 -4.32 -0.99 13.05
CA ALA A 153 -4.85 0.32 13.42
C ALA A 153 -4.19 1.46 12.64
N PHE A 154 -2.86 1.44 12.49
CA PHE A 154 -2.13 2.42 11.69
C PHE A 154 -2.57 2.38 10.22
N LEU A 155 -2.64 1.20 9.61
CA LEU A 155 -3.06 1.04 8.21
C LEU A 155 -4.51 1.49 7.98
N SER A 156 -5.41 1.24 8.94
CA SER A 156 -6.81 1.63 8.84
C SER A 156 -7.05 3.15 8.77
N GLN A 157 -6.08 3.96 9.20
CA GLN A 157 -6.16 5.42 9.09
C GLN A 157 -5.94 5.91 7.65
N TYR A 158 -5.30 5.10 6.80
CA TYR A 158 -4.95 5.47 5.43
C TYR A 158 -5.69 4.62 4.39
N LEU A 159 -6.10 3.39 4.70
CA LEU A 159 -6.78 2.48 3.75
C LEU A 159 -8.17 2.93 3.22
N PRO A 160 -9.03 3.69 3.94
CA PRO A 160 -10.35 4.09 3.40
C PRO A 160 -10.26 4.92 2.12
N GLU A 161 -9.16 5.64 1.93
CA GLU A 161 -8.93 6.56 0.80
C GLU A 161 -7.97 6.01 -0.27
N TYR A 162 -7.30 4.86 0.00
CA TYR A 162 -6.25 4.30 -0.87
C TYR A 162 -6.51 2.85 -1.33
N SER A 163 -7.74 2.34 -1.18
CA SER A 163 -8.16 1.01 -1.68
C SER A 163 -7.84 0.77 -3.16
N HIS A 164 -7.82 1.83 -3.98
CA HIS A 164 -7.49 1.80 -5.40
C HIS A 164 -5.97 1.90 -5.70
N LEU A 165 -5.13 2.15 -4.70
CA LEU A 165 -3.66 2.08 -4.78
C LEU A 165 -3.10 0.72 -4.34
N GLN A 166 -3.95 -0.26 -4.03
CA GLN A 166 -3.55 -1.63 -3.68
C GLN A 166 -2.58 -2.27 -4.69
N ASN A 167 -2.60 -1.84 -5.96
CA ASN A 167 -1.72 -2.36 -7.00
C ASN A 167 -0.42 -1.54 -7.23
N HIS A 168 -0.26 -0.37 -6.57
CA HIS A 168 0.86 0.53 -6.84
C HIS A 168 1.84 0.70 -5.67
N PHE A 169 1.46 0.34 -4.46
CA PHE A 169 2.31 0.54 -3.29
C PHE A 169 2.75 -0.81 -2.73
N SER A 170 4.04 -1.11 -2.92
CA SER A 170 4.84 -2.13 -2.22
C SER A 170 4.80 -2.02 -0.69
N TRP A 171 4.00 -1.11 -0.13
CA TRP A 171 3.93 -0.72 1.27
C TRP A 171 2.83 -1.46 2.02
N ILE A 172 1.69 -1.74 1.36
CA ILE A 172 0.75 -2.74 1.88
C ILE A 172 1.46 -4.08 1.89
N GLN A 173 2.20 -4.42 0.84
CA GLN A 173 3.04 -5.62 0.81
C GLN A 173 4.16 -5.58 1.87
N PHE A 174 4.82 -4.45 2.14
CA PHE A 174 5.81 -4.32 3.23
C PHE A 174 5.20 -4.50 4.62
N CYS A 175 4.05 -3.89 4.90
CA CYS A 175 3.33 -4.09 6.16
C CYS A 175 2.74 -5.51 6.26
N TYR A 176 2.30 -6.10 5.14
CA TYR A 176 1.81 -7.47 5.03
C TYR A 176 2.95 -8.50 5.15
N GLU A 177 4.13 -8.22 4.62
CA GLU A 177 5.37 -9.01 4.82
C GLU A 177 5.84 -8.94 6.28
N LEU A 178 5.48 -7.87 6.99
CA LEU A 178 5.65 -7.70 8.44
C LEU A 178 4.61 -8.47 9.26
N THR A 179 3.35 -8.55 8.80
CA THR A 179 2.25 -9.16 9.55
C THR A 179 1.93 -10.61 9.18
N GLU A 180 2.22 -11.11 7.98
CA GLU A 180 1.90 -12.49 7.59
C GLU A 180 2.89 -13.14 6.59
N LYS A 181 3.36 -14.34 6.99
CA LYS A 181 3.93 -15.44 6.17
C LYS A 181 5.43 -15.45 5.85
N LYS A 182 6.28 -15.30 6.87
CA LYS A 182 7.49 -16.14 6.99
C LYS A 182 7.61 -16.95 8.29
N HIS A 183 6.72 -16.77 9.25
CA HIS A 183 6.83 -17.44 10.56
C HIS A 183 5.98 -18.71 10.72
N LEU A 184 5.10 -19.03 9.76
CA LEU A 184 4.27 -20.25 9.79
C LEU A 184 4.54 -21.23 8.62
N LEU A 185 5.54 -20.96 7.77
CA LEU A 185 5.92 -21.82 6.63
C LEU A 185 7.35 -22.41 6.76
N LEU A 186 7.88 -22.45 7.99
CA LEU A 186 9.12 -23.15 8.33
C LEU A 186 8.91 -24.18 9.47
N LEU A 187 7.70 -24.75 9.52
CA LEU A 187 7.49 -26.16 9.82
C LEU A 187 7.38 -26.90 8.48
#